data_AF-A0A517WN79-F1
#
_entry.id   AF-A0A517WN79-F1
#
_cell.length_a   1.000
_cell.length_b   1.000
_cell.length_c   1.000
_cell.angle_alpha   90.00
_cell.angle_beta   90.00
_cell.angle_gamma   90.00
#
_symmetry.space_group_name_H-M   'P 1'
#
loop_
_entity.id
_entity.type
_entity.pdbx_description
1 polymer ?
#
loop_
_entity_poly.entity_id
_entity_poly.type
_entity_poly.pdbx_seq_one_letter_code
_entity_poly.pdbx_strand_id
1 'polypeptide(L)'
;MFVISRKTNESVFINELEVTVGWIRFNKVQLIIGFDDEIAPLEDILYESTKMEIGDEISIIAVHITKDKVRLGIDAPRGTRIDRSKGPES
;
A
#
# COMPACT_ATOMS: atom_id res chain seq x y z
N MET A 1 2.04 -13.67 -3.40
CA MET A 1 1.06 -12.73 -2.84
C MET A 1 0.88 -12.85 -1.33
N PHE A 2 1.22 -11.79 -0.61
CA PHE A 2 0.91 -11.52 0.79
C PHE A 2 -0.30 -10.58 0.86
N VAL A 3 -1.20 -10.73 1.84
CA VAL A 3 -2.40 -9.88 1.96
C VAL A 3 -2.45 -9.23 3.34
N ILE A 4 -2.66 -7.91 3.37
CA ILE A 4 -2.72 -7.11 4.60
C ILE A 4 -3.89 -6.14 4.57
N SER A 5 -4.46 -5.85 5.74
CA SER A 5 -5.49 -4.82 5.89
C SER A 5 -4.87 -3.52 6.40
N ARG A 6 -5.27 -2.40 5.79
CA ARG A 6 -4.80 -1.07 6.14
C ARG A 6 -5.93 -0.07 6.22
N LYS A 7 -5.88 0.80 7.22
CA LYS A 7 -6.74 1.99 7.36
C LYS A 7 -6.00 3.23 6.85
N THR A 8 -6.74 4.32 6.68
CA THR A 8 -6.15 5.65 6.44
C THR A 8 -5.01 5.94 7.40
N ASN A 9 -3.90 6.46 6.87
CA ASN A 9 -2.64 6.76 7.54
C ASN A 9 -1.86 5.55 8.08
N GLU A 10 -2.27 4.32 7.78
CA GLU A 10 -1.45 3.15 8.06
C GLU A 10 -0.56 2.81 6.87
N SER A 11 0.68 2.44 7.16
CA SER A 11 1.68 2.09 6.15
C SER A 11 2.01 0.60 6.13
N VAL A 12 2.54 0.15 5.00
CA VAL A 12 3.26 -1.10 4.88
C VAL A 12 4.60 -0.80 4.23
N PHE A 13 5.66 -1.37 4.79
CA PHE A 13 7.01 -1.22 4.27
C PHE A 13 7.38 -2.45 3.47
N ILE A 14 7.87 -2.26 2.25
CA ILE A 14 8.32 -3.30 1.34
C ILE A 14 9.78 -2.99 1.00
N ASN A 15 10.72 -3.63 1.70
CA ASN A 15 12.11 -3.17 1.78
C ASN A 15 12.19 -1.70 2.24
N GLU A 16 12.71 -0.81 1.40
CA GLU A 16 12.86 0.64 1.61
C GLU A 16 11.66 1.46 1.08
N LEU A 17 10.66 0.78 0.52
CA LEU A 17 9.44 1.39 -0.01
C LEU A 17 8.39 1.51 1.09
N GLU A 18 7.94 2.73 1.38
CA GLU A 18 6.77 2.96 2.22
C GLU A 18 5.52 3.11 1.35
N VAL A 19 4.48 2.31 1.66
CA VAL A 19 3.16 2.42 1.02
C VAL A 19 2.14 2.78 2.08
N THR A 20 1.67 4.02 2.02
CA THR A 20 0.73 4.59 2.99
C THR A 20 -0.65 4.71 2.38
N VAL A 21 -1.68 4.34 3.13
CA VAL A 21 -3.07 4.59 2.72
C VAL A 21 -3.40 6.06 2.99
N GLY A 22 -3.45 6.89 1.96
CA GLY A 22 -3.76 8.33 2.08
C GLY A 22 -5.21 8.60 2.48
N TRP A 23 -6.17 8.05 1.73
CA TRP A 23 -7.59 8.07 2.11
C TRP A 23 -8.35 6.92 1.47
N ILE A 24 -9.51 6.58 2.05
CA ILE A 24 -10.45 5.61 1.49
C ILE A 24 -11.82 6.29 1.35
N ARG A 25 -12.36 6.34 0.13
CA ARG A 25 -13.67 6.97 -0.18
C ARG A 25 -14.31 6.31 -1.38
N PHE A 26 -15.63 6.17 -1.40
CA PHE A 26 -16.39 5.73 -2.58
C PHE A 26 -15.83 4.46 -3.27
N ASN A 27 -15.43 3.44 -2.48
CA ASN A 27 -14.83 2.19 -2.97
C ASN A 27 -13.51 2.35 -3.76
N LYS A 28 -12.80 3.45 -3.54
CA LYS A 28 -11.44 3.68 -4.03
C LYS A 28 -10.54 4.09 -2.89
N VAL A 29 -9.25 3.84 -3.07
CA VAL A 29 -8.21 4.15 -2.10
C VAL A 29 -7.11 4.95 -2.78
N GLN A 30 -6.63 6.00 -2.13
CA GLN A 30 -5.38 6.65 -2.48
C GLN A 30 -4.24 5.94 -1.76
N LEU A 31 -3.23 5.50 -2.51
CA LEU A 31 -1.95 5.11 -1.96
C LEU A 31 -0.94 6.24 -2.18
N ILE A 32 -0.13 6.47 -1.17
CA ILE A 32 0.99 7.40 -1.15
C ILE A 32 2.24 6.52 -1.04
N ILE A 33 3.13 6.63 -2.01
CA ILE A 33 4.31 5.77 -2.11
C ILE A 33 5.56 6.63 -1.92
N GLY A 34 6.35 6.33 -0.89
CA GLY A 34 7.59 7.02 -0.57
C GLY A 34 8.79 6.08 -0.60
N PHE A 35 9.97 6.62 -0.93
CA PHE A 35 11.26 5.96 -0.79
C PHE A 35 12.06 6.68 0.31
N ASP A 36 12.86 5.94 1.08
CA ASP A 36 13.69 6.49 2.17
C ASP A 36 14.64 7.61 1.68
N ASP A 37 15.08 7.54 0.40
CA ASP A 37 16.14 8.40 -0.14
C ASP A 37 15.70 9.34 -1.30
N GLU A 38 14.45 9.28 -1.80
CA GLU A 38 14.00 10.13 -2.94
C GLU A 38 12.67 10.87 -2.70
N ILE A 39 12.75 12.19 -2.96
CA ILE A 39 11.76 13.22 -2.64
C ILE A 39 10.71 13.29 -3.75
N ALA A 40 9.65 12.50 -3.66
CA ALA A 40 8.26 12.90 -3.97
C ALA A 40 7.33 11.69 -3.82
N PRO A 41 6.25 11.79 -3.03
CA PRO A 41 5.28 10.71 -2.96
C PRO A 41 4.62 10.50 -4.32
N LEU A 42 4.64 9.27 -4.84
CA LEU A 42 3.75 8.90 -5.94
C LEU A 42 2.36 8.69 -5.35
N GLU A 43 1.40 9.46 -5.85
CA GLU A 43 -0.01 9.32 -5.47
C GLU A 43 -0.76 8.56 -6.55
N ASP A 44 -1.41 7.48 -6.15
CA ASP A 44 -2.19 6.66 -7.07
C ASP A 44 -3.53 6.26 -6.47
N ILE A 45 -4.54 6.23 -7.33
CA ILE A 45 -5.92 5.92 -6.96
C ILE A 45 -6.25 4.52 -7.47
N LEU A 46 -6.43 3.59 -6.54
CA LEU A 46 -6.83 2.22 -6.85
C LEU A 46 -8.33 2.02 -6.61
N TYR A 47 -8.96 1.32 -7.54
CA TYR A 47 -10.28 0.71 -7.36
C TYR A 47 -10.10 -0.75 -6.93
N GLU A 48 -11.17 -1.37 -6.44
CA GLU A 48 -11.15 -2.80 -6.12
C GLU A 48 -10.71 -3.63 -7.33
N SER A 49 -9.89 -4.65 -7.09
CA SER A 49 -9.23 -5.49 -8.10
C SER A 49 -8.30 -4.75 -9.07
N THR A 50 -8.02 -3.47 -8.85
CA THR A 50 -7.01 -2.74 -9.63
C THR A 50 -5.62 -3.09 -9.13
N LYS A 51 -4.72 -3.36 -10.07
CA LYS A 51 -3.31 -3.61 -9.84
C LYS A 51 -2.49 -2.38 -10.21
N MET A 52 -1.54 -2.05 -9.36
CA MET A 52 -0.48 -1.09 -9.59
C MET A 52 0.85 -1.84 -9.59
N GLU A 53 1.71 -1.50 -10.55
CA GLU A 53 3.09 -1.97 -10.59
C GLU A 53 3.99 -0.90 -9.97
N ILE A 54 4.92 -1.30 -9.12
CA ILE A 54 5.93 -0.42 -8.52
C ILE A 54 7.30 -0.98 -8.92
N GLY A 55 7.94 -0.28 -9.86
CA GLY A 55 9.11 -0.83 -10.55
C GLY A 55 8.76 -2.10 -11.33
N ASP A 56 9.73 -3.01 -11.47
CA ASP A 56 9.61 -4.19 -12.34
C ASP A 56 9.12 -5.46 -11.63
N GLU A 57 9.18 -5.50 -10.29
CA GLU A 57 9.00 -6.75 -9.54
C GLU A 57 7.94 -6.69 -8.42
N ILE A 58 7.54 -5.50 -7.99
CA ILE A 58 6.56 -5.32 -6.91
C ILE A 58 5.24 -4.89 -7.52
N SER A 59 4.17 -5.49 -7.04
CA SER A 59 2.83 -5.05 -7.38
C SER A 59 1.89 -5.02 -6.21
N ILE A 60 0.97 -4.07 -6.24
CA ILE A 60 -0.03 -3.85 -5.21
C ILE A 60 -1.42 -3.90 -5.83
N ILE A 61 -2.28 -4.71 -5.23
CA ILE A 61 -3.66 -4.90 -5.66
C ILE A 61 -4.58 -4.49 -4.52
N ALA A 62 -5.55 -3.63 -4.78
CA ALA A 62 -6.63 -3.38 -3.83
C ALA A 62 -7.63 -4.54 -3.89
N VAL A 63 -7.38 -5.61 -3.13
CA VAL A 63 -8.18 -6.84 -3.14
C VAL A 63 -9.62 -6.60 -2.71
N HIS A 64 -9.83 -5.75 -1.71
CA HIS A 64 -11.16 -5.41 -1.22
C HIS A 64 -11.14 -4.06 -0.51
N ILE A 65 -12.11 -3.18 -0.79
CA ILE A 65 -12.19 -1.84 -0.19
C ILE A 65 -13.51 -1.72 0.56
N THR A 66 -13.44 -1.36 1.85
CA THR A 66 -14.61 -0.97 2.65
C THR A 66 -14.56 0.53 2.94
N LYS A 67 -15.53 1.05 3.70
CA LYS A 67 -15.55 2.47 4.10
C LYS A 67 -14.37 2.91 4.97
N ASP A 68 -13.75 1.97 5.68
CA ASP A 68 -12.80 2.23 6.77
C ASP A 68 -11.43 1.56 6.58
N LYS A 69 -11.34 0.56 5.70
CA LYS A 69 -10.11 -0.19 5.45
C LYS A 69 -10.04 -0.68 4.00
N VAL A 70 -8.83 -0.92 3.54
CA VAL A 70 -8.53 -1.64 2.31
C VAL A 70 -7.76 -2.90 2.65
N ARG A 71 -8.02 -4.00 1.93
CA ARG A 71 -7.14 -5.15 1.84
C ARG A 71 -6.21 -4.98 0.65
N LEU A 72 -4.92 -4.86 0.93
CA LEU A 72 -3.88 -4.78 -0.07
C LEU A 72 -3.27 -6.18 -0.25
N GLY A 73 -3.30 -6.67 -1.48
CA GLY A 73 -2.51 -7.79 -1.94
C GLY A 73 -1.18 -7.26 -2.46
N ILE A 74 -0.08 -7.80 -1.97
CA ILE A 74 1.28 -7.42 -2.34
C ILE A 74 1.91 -8.64 -2.98
N ASP A 75 2.30 -8.51 -4.24
CA ASP A 75 3.13 -9.50 -4.91
C ASP A 75 4.54 -8.95 -5.06
N ALA A 76 5.52 -9.73 -4.64
CA ALA A 76 6.92 -9.35 -4.61
C ALA A 76 7.80 -10.61 -4.67
N PRO A 77 9.08 -10.49 -5.08
CA PRO A 77 10.02 -11.59 -5.11
C PRO A 77 10.18 -12.31 -3.76
N ARG A 78 10.68 -13.54 -3.82
CA ARG A 78 11.08 -14.26 -2.61
C ARG A 78 12.26 -13.55 -1.97
N GLY A 79 12.18 -13.31 -0.67
CA GLY A 79 13.22 -12.60 0.09
C GLY A 79 12.90 -11.12 0.32
N THR A 80 11.88 -10.56 -0.33
CA THR A 80 11.39 -9.21 -0.03
C THR A 80 10.92 -9.13 1.42
N ARG A 81 11.42 -8.13 2.15
CA ARG A 81 11.03 -7.86 3.52
C ARG A 81 9.75 -7.04 3.54
N ILE A 82 8.72 -7.53 4.21
CA ILE A 82 7.44 -6.83 4.35
C ILE A 82 7.17 -6.58 5.84
N ASP A 83 7.26 -5.33 6.26
CA ASP A 83 7.07 -4.92 7.64
C ASP A 83 5.75 -4.16 7.81
N ARG A 84 5.06 -4.48 8.91
CA ARG A 84 3.83 -3.81 9.31
C ARG A 84 4.22 -2.70 10.27
N SER A 85 4.19 -1.44 9.86
CA SER A 85 4.10 -0.39 10.88
C SER A 85 2.71 -0.45 11.52
N LYS A 86 2.66 -0.35 12.84
CA LYS A 86 1.49 0.24 13.49
C LYS A 86 1.58 1.73 13.17
N GLY A 87 0.48 2.33 12.72
CA GLY A 87 0.36 3.79 12.79
C GLY A 87 0.62 4.28 14.24
N PRO A 88 0.87 5.57 14.46
CA PRO A 88 1.32 6.08 15.76
C PRO A 88 0.45 5.51 16.89
N GLU A 89 1.09 4.84 17.85
CA GLU A 89 0.43 4.43 19.09
C GLU A 89 -0.10 5.72 19.73
N SER A 90 -1.42 5.84 19.80
CA SER A 90 -2.12 6.98 20.39
C SER A 90 -1.85 7.10 21.88
#